data_AF-A0A9C9N7Q3-F1
#
_entry.id   AF-A0A9C9N7Q3-F1
#
_cell.length_a   1.000
_cell.length_b   1.000
_cell.length_c   1.000
_cell.angle_alpha   90.00
_cell.angle_beta   90.00
_cell.angle_gamma   90.00
#
_symmetry.space_group_name_H-M   'P 1'
#
loop_
_entity.id
_entity.type
_entity.pdbx_description
1 polymer ?
#
loop_
_entity_poly.entity_id
_entity_poly.type
_entity_poly.pdbx_seq_one_letter_code
_entity_poly.pdbx_strand_id
1 'polypeptide(L)'
;VLFPYLERHGLAGPTAVMWAIHDDVRVGWKALDELLSRDPGDAVETLAAQIEQVFKPLDTAIREMIYKEEHILYPMALETLSREEWLDIRAQGSEVGYCYVEPGDQWPLGMASPSVAEPGEGRRTAGDLLHLDTGILTPQEVNWLLTHLPVDVTYVDQDDRVRFFSQTKERIFPRSPAIIGRQVQKCHPPSSVDRVQRILDDFRAGRRDEAEFWIQMQGRFIHIRYFAVRDERGGYRGTLEVSQDVTPIRALEGERRLLDD
;
A
#
# COMPACT_ATOMS: atom_id res chain seq x y z
N VAL A 1 -12.59 1.06 6.74
CA VAL A 1 -13.55 1.10 5.62
C VAL A 1 -14.71 2.06 5.89
N LEU A 2 -15.46 1.95 6.98
CA LEU A 2 -16.67 2.76 7.24
C LEU A 2 -16.41 4.25 7.57
N PHE A 3 -15.44 4.55 8.45
CA PHE A 3 -15.25 5.91 9.00
C PHE A 3 -15.01 7.02 7.96
N PRO A 4 -14.20 6.82 6.90
CA PRO A 4 -13.99 7.86 5.89
C PRO A 4 -15.28 8.34 5.21
N TYR A 5 -16.27 7.45 5.06
CA TYR A 5 -17.57 7.82 4.48
C TYR A 5 -18.36 8.69 5.46
N LEU A 6 -18.44 8.31 6.74
CA LEU A 6 -19.09 9.12 7.78
C LEU A 6 -18.44 10.49 7.95
N GLU A 7 -17.11 10.56 7.88
CA GLU A 7 -16.34 11.80 7.98
C GLU A 7 -16.65 12.77 6.84
N ARG A 8 -16.85 12.28 5.60
CA ARG A 8 -17.30 13.10 4.46
C ARG A 8 -18.66 13.74 4.70
N HIS A 9 -19.52 13.10 5.51
CA HIS A 9 -20.81 13.63 5.94
C HIS A 9 -20.73 14.47 7.22
N GLY A 10 -19.52 14.86 7.65
CA GLY A 10 -19.30 15.75 8.79
C GLY A 10 -19.30 15.07 10.16
N LEU A 11 -19.21 13.74 10.22
CA LEU A 11 -19.30 12.96 11.46
C LEU A 11 -17.92 12.55 12.04
N ALA A 12 -16.91 13.41 11.91
CA ALA A 12 -15.55 13.11 12.34
C ALA A 12 -15.35 12.98 13.86
N GLY A 13 -16.19 13.64 14.66
CA GLY A 13 -16.12 13.57 16.13
C GLY A 13 -16.39 12.14 16.65
N PRO A 14 -17.55 11.56 16.33
CA PRO A 14 -17.86 10.18 16.71
C PRO A 14 -16.83 9.15 16.22
N THR A 15 -16.34 9.25 14.98
CA THR A 15 -15.37 8.29 14.44
C THR A 15 -14.03 8.34 15.17
N ALA A 16 -13.54 9.53 15.54
CA ALA A 16 -12.31 9.70 16.30
C ALA A 16 -12.40 9.08 17.70
N VAL A 17 -13.53 9.26 18.41
CA VAL A 17 -13.75 8.65 19.73
C VAL A 17 -13.77 7.13 19.64
N MET A 18 -14.45 6.57 18.64
CA MET A 18 -14.50 5.12 18.42
C MET A 18 -13.11 4.55 18.10
N TRP A 19 -12.30 5.28 17.34
CA TRP A 19 -10.92 4.88 17.05
C TRP A 19 -10.06 4.78 18.30
N ALA A 20 -10.11 5.80 19.17
CA ALA A 20 -9.34 5.81 20.42
C ALA A 20 -9.69 4.59 21.30
N ILE A 21 -10.98 4.29 21.46
CA ILE A 21 -11.42 3.14 22.25
C ILE A 21 -10.97 1.82 21.58
N HIS A 22 -10.98 1.72 20.24
CA HIS A 22 -10.42 0.54 19.56
C HIS A 22 -8.93 0.34 19.87
N ASP A 23 -8.15 1.41 19.94
CA ASP A 23 -6.74 1.33 20.29
C ASP A 23 -6.54 0.90 21.74
N ASP A 24 -7.33 1.43 22.68
CA ASP A 24 -7.32 0.99 24.08
C ASP A 24 -7.65 -0.51 24.21
N VAL A 25 -8.66 -0.99 23.49
CA VAL A 25 -9.02 -2.42 23.45
C VAL A 25 -7.88 -3.27 22.88
N ARG A 26 -7.21 -2.81 21.81
CA ARG A 26 -6.05 -3.53 21.22
C ARG A 26 -4.87 -3.58 22.18
N VAL A 27 -4.59 -2.49 22.91
CA VAL A 27 -3.54 -2.45 23.94
C VAL A 27 -3.88 -3.43 25.06
N GLY A 28 -5.11 -3.41 25.55
CA GLY A 28 -5.57 -4.33 26.59
C GLY A 28 -5.47 -5.80 26.16
N TRP A 29 -5.84 -6.14 24.93
CA TRP A 29 -5.69 -7.50 24.39
C TRP A 29 -4.24 -7.97 24.37
N LYS A 30 -3.31 -7.13 23.91
CA LYS A 30 -1.86 -7.48 23.91
C LYS A 30 -1.34 -7.72 25.32
N ALA A 31 -1.71 -6.84 26.27
CA ALA A 31 -1.31 -7.01 27.66
C ALA A 31 -1.88 -8.30 28.29
N LEU A 32 -3.13 -8.64 27.95
CA LEU A 32 -3.75 -9.87 28.40
C LEU A 32 -3.08 -11.12 27.80
N ASP A 33 -2.78 -11.10 26.50
CA ASP A 33 -2.07 -12.18 25.81
C ASP A 33 -0.67 -12.44 26.40
N GLU A 34 0.07 -11.37 26.70
CA GLU A 34 1.36 -11.44 27.38
C GLU A 34 1.26 -12.05 28.79
N LEU A 35 0.18 -11.79 29.53
CA LEU A 35 -0.04 -12.38 30.85
C LEU A 35 -0.44 -13.86 30.76
N LEU A 36 -1.33 -14.20 29.81
CA LEU A 36 -1.80 -15.56 29.59
C LEU A 36 -0.70 -16.49 29.05
N SER A 37 0.31 -15.93 28.39
CA SER A 37 1.47 -16.68 27.89
C SER A 37 2.50 -17.04 28.98
N ARG A 38 2.34 -16.53 30.21
CA ARG A 38 3.26 -16.81 31.32
C ARG A 38 2.92 -18.14 31.99
N ASP A 39 3.96 -18.88 32.35
CA ASP A 39 3.80 -20.04 33.24
C ASP A 39 3.57 -19.52 34.69
N PRO A 40 2.43 -19.83 35.32
CA PRO A 40 2.13 -19.35 36.67
C PRO A 40 3.08 -19.91 37.74
N GLY A 41 3.67 -21.11 37.55
CA GLY A 41 4.45 -21.78 38.58
C GLY A 41 3.75 -21.78 39.95
N ASP A 42 4.45 -21.35 41.00
CA ASP A 42 3.90 -21.21 42.36
C ASP A 42 3.18 -19.86 42.62
N ALA A 43 3.12 -18.95 41.63
CA ALA A 43 2.58 -17.59 41.77
C ALA A 43 1.15 -17.43 41.22
N VAL A 44 0.37 -18.51 41.23
CA VAL A 44 -0.97 -18.59 40.61
C VAL A 44 -1.90 -17.47 41.09
N GLU A 45 -2.00 -17.22 42.40
CA GLU A 45 -2.92 -16.18 42.90
C GLU A 45 -2.49 -14.77 42.46
N THR A 46 -1.19 -14.53 42.34
CA THR A 46 -0.66 -13.23 41.90
C THR A 46 -0.93 -13.01 40.41
N LEU A 47 -0.70 -14.03 39.58
CA LEU A 47 -0.99 -13.94 38.15
C LEU A 47 -2.50 -13.79 37.91
N ALA A 48 -3.34 -14.51 38.64
CA ALA A 48 -4.79 -14.37 38.56
C ALA A 48 -5.25 -12.94 38.89
N ALA A 49 -4.71 -12.33 39.94
CA ALA A 49 -5.01 -10.94 40.29
C ALA A 49 -4.57 -9.94 39.22
N GLN A 50 -3.40 -10.15 38.59
CA GLN A 50 -2.91 -9.32 37.48
C GLN A 50 -3.81 -9.45 36.24
N ILE A 51 -4.21 -10.68 35.89
CA ILE A 51 -5.15 -10.93 34.80
C ILE A 51 -6.47 -10.20 35.08
N GLU A 52 -7.01 -10.29 36.29
CA GLU A 52 -8.28 -9.65 36.65
C GLU A 52 -8.19 -8.11 36.55
N GLN A 53 -7.05 -7.53 36.96
CA GLN A 53 -6.80 -6.08 36.86
C GLN A 53 -6.77 -5.57 35.41
N VAL A 54 -6.26 -6.37 34.46
CA VAL A 54 -6.24 -6.03 33.03
C VAL A 54 -7.57 -6.36 32.35
N PHE A 55 -8.15 -7.50 32.69
CA PHE A 55 -9.37 -8.01 32.05
C PHE A 55 -10.59 -7.17 32.38
N LYS A 56 -10.76 -6.69 33.62
CA LYS A 56 -11.95 -5.90 34.01
C LYS A 56 -12.11 -4.60 33.18
N PRO A 57 -11.09 -3.74 33.05
CA PRO A 57 -11.16 -2.58 32.17
C PRO A 57 -11.38 -2.96 30.70
N LEU A 58 -10.72 -4.03 30.22
CA LEU A 58 -10.86 -4.50 28.84
C LEU A 58 -12.29 -4.99 28.54
N ASP A 59 -12.88 -5.81 29.40
CA ASP A 59 -14.28 -6.27 29.29
C ASP A 59 -15.24 -5.08 29.25
N THR A 60 -15.03 -4.10 30.13
CA THR A 60 -15.83 -2.87 30.15
C THR A 60 -15.70 -2.11 28.83
N ALA A 61 -14.48 -1.87 28.34
CA ALA A 61 -14.23 -1.16 27.09
C ALA A 61 -14.84 -1.87 25.88
N ILE A 62 -14.75 -3.21 25.81
CA ILE A 62 -15.35 -4.01 24.74
C ILE A 62 -16.88 -3.90 24.77
N ARG A 63 -17.51 -4.06 25.93
CA ARG A 63 -18.98 -3.95 26.06
C ARG A 63 -19.46 -2.55 25.69
N GLU A 64 -18.74 -1.54 26.13
CA GLU A 64 -19.03 -0.16 25.80
C GLU A 64 -18.86 0.14 24.31
N MET A 65 -17.86 -0.44 23.65
CA MET A 65 -17.67 -0.32 22.22
C MET A 65 -18.85 -0.93 21.47
N ILE A 66 -19.21 -2.19 21.77
CA ILE A 66 -20.36 -2.88 21.16
C ILE A 66 -21.64 -2.04 21.34
N TYR A 67 -21.89 -1.54 22.54
CA TYR A 67 -23.05 -0.69 22.80
C TYR A 67 -23.06 0.57 21.92
N LYS A 68 -21.95 1.29 21.84
CA LYS A 68 -21.82 2.50 21.00
C LYS A 68 -21.94 2.17 19.52
N GLU A 69 -21.43 1.03 19.07
CA GLU A 69 -21.59 0.57 17.71
C GLU A 69 -23.06 0.33 17.38
N GLU A 70 -23.75 -0.50 18.16
CA GLU A 70 -25.14 -0.90 17.91
C GLU A 70 -26.16 0.24 18.08
N HIS A 71 -25.92 1.15 19.02
CA HIS A 71 -26.90 2.18 19.40
C HIS A 71 -26.58 3.58 18.87
N ILE A 72 -25.35 3.80 18.36
CA ILE A 72 -24.92 5.13 17.90
C ILE A 72 -24.35 5.04 16.49
N LEU A 73 -23.24 4.31 16.30
CA LEU A 73 -22.51 4.31 15.03
C LEU A 73 -23.31 3.70 13.88
N TYR A 74 -23.85 2.49 14.06
CA TYR A 74 -24.57 1.79 13.00
C TYR A 74 -25.90 2.46 12.66
N PRO A 75 -26.75 2.89 13.62
CA PRO A 75 -27.95 3.66 13.30
C PRO A 75 -27.61 4.95 12.53
N MET A 76 -26.60 5.70 12.98
CA MET A 76 -26.14 6.91 12.32
C MET A 76 -25.64 6.62 10.89
N ALA A 77 -24.88 5.54 10.69
CA ALA A 77 -24.40 5.15 9.38
C ALA A 77 -25.55 4.75 8.43
N LEU A 78 -26.56 4.05 8.93
CA LEU A 78 -27.74 3.66 8.15
C LEU A 78 -28.59 4.87 7.74
N GLU A 79 -28.68 5.89 8.58
CA GLU A 79 -29.42 7.13 8.27
C GLU A 79 -28.65 8.07 7.34
N THR A 80 -27.31 8.03 7.39
CA THR A 80 -26.45 9.00 6.70
C THR A 80 -25.99 8.51 5.32
N LEU A 81 -25.59 7.24 5.22
CA LEU A 81 -24.92 6.73 4.02
C LEU A 81 -25.92 6.31 2.95
N SER A 82 -25.63 6.72 1.72
CA SER A 82 -26.38 6.32 0.54
C SER A 82 -26.18 4.85 0.20
N ARG A 83 -27.07 4.30 -0.63
CA ARG A 83 -26.96 2.93 -1.14
C ARG A 83 -25.66 2.69 -1.91
N GLU A 84 -25.21 3.67 -2.69
CA GLU A 84 -23.98 3.57 -3.49
C GLU A 84 -22.75 3.47 -2.58
N GLU A 85 -22.68 4.29 -1.54
CA GLU A 85 -21.59 4.23 -0.56
C GLU A 85 -21.56 2.88 0.17
N TRP A 86 -22.72 2.29 0.49
CA TRP A 86 -22.78 0.95 1.07
C TRP A 86 -22.29 -0.14 0.11
N LEU A 87 -22.50 0.01 -1.21
CA LEU A 87 -21.95 -0.90 -2.22
C LEU A 87 -20.43 -0.79 -2.29
N ASP A 88 -19.89 0.43 -2.27
CA ASP A 88 -18.45 0.67 -2.28
C ASP A 88 -17.77 0.10 -1.02
N ILE A 89 -18.38 0.31 0.15
CA ILE A 89 -17.92 -0.27 1.43
C ILE A 89 -17.91 -1.80 1.36
N ARG A 90 -18.95 -2.39 0.77
CA ARG A 90 -19.05 -3.85 0.61
C ARG A 90 -17.95 -4.41 -0.29
N ALA A 91 -17.63 -3.73 -1.40
CA ALA A 91 -16.58 -4.15 -2.34
C ALA A 91 -15.19 -4.19 -1.67
N GLN A 92 -14.88 -3.21 -0.82
CA GLN A 92 -13.61 -3.12 -0.10
C GLN A 92 -13.51 -4.04 1.13
N GLY A 93 -14.65 -4.54 1.63
CA GLY A 93 -14.68 -5.28 2.90
C GLY A 93 -13.83 -6.56 2.90
N SER A 94 -13.72 -7.24 1.76
CA SER A 94 -12.94 -8.48 1.64
C SER A 94 -11.42 -8.29 1.79
N GLU A 95 -10.90 -7.08 1.52
CA GLU A 95 -9.47 -6.78 1.65
C GLU A 95 -9.03 -6.74 3.13
N VAL A 96 -9.94 -6.39 4.04
CA VAL A 96 -9.67 -6.31 5.49
C VAL A 96 -10.02 -7.63 6.19
N GLY A 97 -11.04 -8.35 5.72
CA GLY A 97 -11.53 -9.59 6.30
C GLY A 97 -12.66 -9.39 7.33
N TYR A 98 -13.20 -10.50 7.83
CA TYR A 98 -14.37 -10.54 8.72
C TYR A 98 -14.07 -11.30 10.02
N CYS A 99 -14.64 -10.84 11.14
CA CYS A 99 -14.42 -11.42 12.46
C CYS A 99 -15.60 -12.31 12.87
N TYR A 100 -15.39 -13.62 13.00
CA TYR A 100 -16.37 -14.63 13.41
C TYR A 100 -17.66 -14.72 12.57
N VAL A 101 -17.71 -14.05 11.41
CA VAL A 101 -18.86 -14.07 10.51
C VAL A 101 -18.40 -14.23 9.07
N GLU A 102 -19.17 -14.99 8.30
CA GLU A 102 -19.07 -14.99 6.85
C GLU A 102 -20.22 -14.14 6.30
N PRO A 103 -19.93 -13.10 5.50
CA PRO A 103 -21.00 -12.30 4.94
C PRO A 103 -21.85 -13.11 3.96
N GLY A 104 -23.16 -13.08 4.14
CA GLY A 104 -24.08 -13.71 3.20
C GLY A 104 -24.12 -13.05 1.82
N ASP A 105 -24.85 -13.68 0.91
CA ASP A 105 -25.17 -13.23 -0.44
C ASP A 105 -26.49 -12.43 -0.52
N GLN A 106 -27.14 -12.23 0.62
CA GLN A 106 -28.44 -11.58 0.74
C GLN A 106 -28.41 -10.07 0.43
N TRP A 107 -27.23 -9.45 0.35
CA TRP A 107 -27.08 -8.05 0.00
C TRP A 107 -25.76 -7.79 -0.75
N PRO A 108 -25.80 -7.07 -1.89
CA PRO A 108 -26.98 -6.48 -2.54
C PRO A 108 -27.85 -7.50 -3.32
N LEU A 109 -29.17 -7.48 -3.11
CA LEU A 109 -30.10 -8.34 -3.86
C LEU A 109 -30.14 -7.93 -5.34
N GLY A 110 -29.88 -8.89 -6.23
CA GLY A 110 -30.16 -8.75 -7.67
C GLY A 110 -29.20 -7.86 -8.46
N MET A 111 -28.08 -7.45 -7.88
CA MET A 111 -26.94 -6.98 -8.67
C MET A 111 -25.95 -8.13 -8.76
N ALA A 112 -25.56 -8.51 -9.98
CA ALA A 112 -24.26 -9.14 -10.17
C ALA A 112 -23.25 -8.35 -9.32
N SER A 113 -22.26 -9.03 -8.71
CA SER A 113 -21.10 -8.35 -8.11
C SER A 113 -20.82 -7.10 -8.93
N PRO A 114 -20.63 -5.91 -8.32
CA PRO A 114 -20.08 -4.83 -9.12
C PRO A 114 -18.83 -5.45 -9.73
N SER A 115 -18.90 -5.71 -11.03
CA SER A 115 -17.72 -5.93 -11.85
C SER A 115 -16.82 -4.83 -11.38
N VAL A 116 -15.64 -5.20 -10.85
CA VAL A 116 -14.53 -4.28 -10.67
C VAL A 116 -14.66 -3.31 -11.83
N ALA A 117 -15.03 -2.06 -11.51
CA ALA A 117 -15.59 -1.17 -12.50
C ALA A 117 -14.62 -1.16 -13.68
N GLU A 118 -15.06 -1.67 -14.84
CA GLU A 118 -14.27 -1.49 -16.04
C GLU A 118 -14.04 0.03 -16.16
N PRO A 119 -12.81 0.50 -16.43
CA PRO A 119 -12.52 1.91 -16.48
C PRO A 119 -13.47 2.56 -17.49
N GLY A 120 -14.45 3.30 -16.97
CA GLY A 120 -15.51 3.89 -17.76
C GLY A 120 -14.90 4.78 -18.83
N GLU A 121 -15.21 4.47 -20.09
CA GLU A 121 -14.88 5.31 -21.22
C GLU A 121 -15.50 6.71 -21.05
N GLY A 122 -14.61 7.67 -20.82
CA GLY A 122 -14.63 8.95 -21.53
C GLY A 122 -15.80 9.88 -21.27
N ARG A 123 -15.83 10.50 -20.08
CA ARG A 123 -16.39 11.86 -19.95
C ARG A 123 -15.25 12.88 -19.82
N ARG A 124 -14.72 13.25 -20.99
CA ARG A 124 -13.77 14.36 -21.12
C ARG A 124 -14.52 15.67 -20.89
N THR A 125 -14.14 16.43 -19.86
CA THR A 125 -13.61 17.81 -19.99
C THR A 125 -13.27 18.43 -18.63
N ALA A 126 -12.14 19.15 -18.63
CA ALA A 126 -11.67 20.18 -17.70
C ALA A 126 -10.96 19.71 -16.41
N GLY A 127 -9.70 19.29 -16.61
CA GLY A 127 -8.69 18.99 -15.59
C GLY A 127 -8.39 17.50 -15.56
N ASP A 128 -7.68 16.99 -16.56
CA ASP A 128 -7.48 15.55 -16.83
C ASP A 128 -7.03 14.77 -15.59
N LEU A 129 -7.99 14.16 -14.89
CA LEU A 129 -7.73 13.21 -13.82
C LEU A 129 -7.41 11.85 -14.44
N LEU A 130 -6.26 11.30 -14.06
CA LEU A 130 -5.85 9.93 -14.34
C LEU A 130 -6.46 9.02 -13.27
N HIS A 131 -7.39 8.18 -13.69
CA HIS A 131 -7.93 7.10 -12.86
C HIS A 131 -6.94 5.93 -12.87
N LEU A 132 -6.46 5.56 -11.70
CA LEU A 132 -5.61 4.39 -11.47
C LEU A 132 -6.47 3.26 -10.89
N ASP A 133 -5.95 2.03 -10.85
CA ASP A 133 -6.64 0.89 -10.21
C ASP A 133 -7.02 1.20 -8.74
N THR A 134 -6.17 1.97 -8.06
CA THR A 134 -6.45 2.49 -6.73
C THR A 134 -6.05 3.96 -6.65
N GLY A 135 -7.06 4.82 -6.57
CA GLY A 135 -6.90 6.26 -6.44
C GLY A 135 -7.03 7.01 -7.76
N ILE A 136 -7.07 8.34 -7.65
CA ILE A 136 -7.26 9.25 -8.77
C ILE A 136 -6.25 10.38 -8.59
N LEU A 137 -5.45 10.64 -9.61
CA LEU A 137 -4.39 11.65 -9.58
C LEU A 137 -4.42 12.49 -10.85
N THR A 138 -3.99 13.73 -10.79
CA THR A 138 -3.61 14.49 -11.97
C THR A 138 -2.28 13.97 -12.54
N PRO A 139 -2.00 14.12 -13.85
CA PRO A 139 -0.68 13.84 -14.43
C PRO A 139 0.46 14.56 -13.71
N GLN A 140 0.20 15.74 -13.14
CA GLN A 140 1.19 16.49 -12.39
C GLN A 140 1.50 15.86 -11.03
N GLU A 141 0.50 15.33 -10.32
CA GLU A 141 0.71 14.56 -9.09
C GLU A 141 1.47 13.26 -9.36
N VAL A 142 1.17 12.56 -10.46
CA VAL A 142 1.95 11.37 -10.89
C VAL A 142 3.43 11.74 -11.08
N ASN A 143 3.71 12.85 -11.76
CA ASN A 143 5.07 13.33 -11.92
C ASN A 143 5.72 13.69 -10.57
N TRP A 144 5.00 14.35 -9.66
CA TRP A 144 5.52 14.65 -8.32
C TRP A 144 5.83 13.38 -7.54
N LEU A 145 4.93 12.40 -7.50
CA LEU A 145 5.20 11.13 -6.82
C LEU A 145 6.47 10.46 -7.35
N LEU A 146 6.56 10.27 -8.68
CA LEU A 146 7.70 9.59 -9.30
C LEU A 146 9.03 10.35 -9.13
N THR A 147 8.99 11.67 -8.95
CA THR A 147 10.20 12.49 -8.73
C THR A 147 10.61 12.63 -7.27
N HIS A 148 9.75 12.22 -6.32
CA HIS A 148 10.01 12.26 -4.87
C HIS A 148 10.24 10.88 -4.24
N LEU A 149 10.17 9.79 -5.02
CA LEU A 149 10.55 8.48 -4.54
C LEU A 149 12.04 8.47 -4.09
N PRO A 150 12.40 7.75 -3.01
CA PRO A 150 13.78 7.60 -2.55
C PRO A 150 14.60 6.63 -3.42
N VAL A 151 14.24 6.52 -4.71
CA VAL A 151 14.85 5.68 -5.72
C VAL A 151 14.82 6.39 -7.07
N ASP A 152 15.82 6.12 -7.91
CA ASP A 152 15.82 6.52 -9.30
C ASP A 152 15.09 5.46 -10.13
N VAL A 153 14.17 5.88 -10.99
CA VAL A 153 13.34 5.02 -11.81
C VAL A 153 13.58 5.34 -13.28
N THR A 154 13.73 4.35 -14.15
CA THR A 154 13.71 4.53 -15.60
C THR A 154 12.76 3.50 -16.21
N TYR A 155 11.83 3.97 -17.05
CA TYR A 155 10.90 3.10 -17.76
C TYR A 155 11.25 3.03 -19.24
N VAL A 156 11.38 1.80 -19.74
CA VAL A 156 11.60 1.45 -21.14
C VAL A 156 10.37 0.70 -21.62
N ASP A 157 9.77 1.10 -22.74
CA ASP A 157 8.57 0.45 -23.26
C ASP A 157 8.85 -0.91 -23.93
N GLN A 158 7.79 -1.55 -24.41
CA GLN A 158 7.83 -2.82 -25.14
C GLN A 158 8.71 -2.79 -26.42
N ASP A 159 8.95 -1.60 -26.98
CA ASP A 159 9.76 -1.34 -28.18
C ASP A 159 11.21 -0.96 -27.83
N ASP A 160 11.62 -1.22 -26.59
CA ASP A 160 12.95 -0.95 -26.03
C ASP A 160 13.33 0.55 -26.03
N ARG A 161 12.35 1.46 -26.01
CA ARG A 161 12.58 2.91 -25.99
C ARG A 161 12.39 3.48 -24.59
N VAL A 162 13.32 4.34 -24.19
CA VAL A 162 13.21 5.07 -22.91
C VAL A 162 12.01 6.01 -22.98
N ARG A 163 11.04 5.84 -22.09
CA ARG A 163 9.83 6.69 -22.03
C ARG A 163 9.83 7.66 -20.86
N PHE A 164 10.47 7.27 -19.78
CA PHE A 164 10.50 8.07 -18.56
C PHE A 164 11.77 7.78 -17.78
N PHE A 165 12.25 8.79 -17.05
CA PHE A 165 13.17 8.58 -15.94
C PHE A 165 12.86 9.61 -14.85
N SER A 166 12.96 9.20 -13.58
CA SER A 166 12.73 10.09 -12.46
C SER A 166 13.87 11.10 -12.37
N GLN A 167 13.49 12.35 -12.18
CA GLN A 167 14.40 13.49 -12.16
C GLN A 167 14.77 13.90 -10.73
N THR A 168 15.08 12.93 -9.88
CA THR A 168 15.36 13.17 -8.45
C THR A 168 16.55 14.14 -8.27
N LYS A 169 16.67 14.74 -7.08
CA LYS A 169 17.76 15.68 -6.75
C LYS A 169 19.11 14.97 -6.57
N GLU A 170 19.10 13.72 -6.12
CA GLU A 170 20.30 12.97 -5.70
C GLU A 170 20.64 11.80 -6.65
N ARG A 171 20.47 12.02 -7.96
CA ARG A 171 20.59 10.96 -8.97
C ARG A 171 21.92 10.22 -8.86
N ILE A 172 21.83 8.91 -8.91
CA ILE A 172 23.00 8.01 -8.90
C ILE A 172 23.64 8.00 -10.29
N PHE A 173 22.82 7.97 -11.34
CA PHE A 173 23.27 7.99 -12.74
C PHE A 173 22.69 9.20 -13.47
N PRO A 174 23.52 10.16 -13.93
CA PRO A 174 23.02 11.31 -14.66
C PRO A 174 22.42 10.88 -16.00
N ARG A 175 21.20 11.34 -16.28
CA ARG A 175 20.49 11.11 -17.55
C ARG A 175 20.16 12.47 -18.20
N SER A 176 20.42 12.58 -19.50
CA SER A 176 20.02 13.75 -20.29
C SER A 176 18.59 13.57 -20.81
N PRO A 177 17.71 14.59 -20.79
CA PRO A 177 16.39 14.52 -21.42
C PRO A 177 16.41 14.07 -22.88
N ALA A 178 17.53 14.24 -23.59
CA ALA A 178 17.73 13.79 -24.96
C ALA A 178 17.64 12.25 -25.17
N ILE A 179 17.62 11.46 -24.09
CA ILE A 179 17.47 10.00 -24.21
C ILE A 179 16.01 9.56 -24.35
N ILE A 180 15.03 10.42 -24.08
CA ILE A 180 13.62 10.07 -24.24
C ILE A 180 13.34 9.70 -25.70
N GLY A 181 12.73 8.54 -25.92
CA GLY A 181 12.45 7.94 -27.22
C GLY A 181 13.63 7.18 -27.84
N ARG A 182 14.84 7.26 -27.26
CA ARG A 182 16.03 6.52 -27.73
C ARG A 182 15.94 5.05 -27.31
N GLN A 183 16.46 4.17 -28.16
CA GLN A 183 16.63 2.75 -27.84
C GLN A 183 17.59 2.59 -26.65
N VAL A 184 17.22 1.78 -25.66
CA VAL A 184 17.97 1.58 -24.42
C VAL A 184 19.38 1.03 -24.67
N GLN A 185 19.56 0.20 -25.70
CA GLN A 185 20.86 -0.32 -26.13
C GLN A 185 21.83 0.82 -26.51
N LYS A 186 21.31 1.91 -27.09
CA LYS A 186 22.10 3.08 -27.48
C LYS A 186 22.41 4.03 -26.31
N CYS A 187 21.90 3.73 -25.11
CA CYS A 187 22.14 4.50 -23.89
C CYS A 187 23.20 3.85 -22.99
N HIS A 188 23.77 2.71 -23.41
CA HIS A 188 24.77 1.95 -22.66
C HIS A 188 26.09 1.84 -23.43
N PRO A 189 27.24 1.76 -22.74
CA PRO A 189 28.53 1.48 -23.37
C PRO A 189 28.53 0.10 -24.06
N PRO A 190 29.30 -0.10 -25.15
CA PRO A 190 29.33 -1.37 -25.88
C PRO A 190 29.61 -2.60 -25.00
N SER A 191 30.40 -2.46 -23.94
CA SER A 191 30.75 -3.53 -23.01
C SER A 191 29.57 -4.07 -22.18
N SER A 192 28.45 -3.35 -22.08
CA SER A 192 27.28 -3.77 -21.30
C SER A 192 26.01 -4.00 -22.12
N VAL A 193 26.01 -3.65 -23.42
CA VAL A 193 24.84 -3.82 -24.30
C VAL A 193 24.36 -5.26 -24.36
N ASP A 194 25.27 -6.24 -24.44
CA ASP A 194 24.90 -7.67 -24.51
C ASP A 194 24.17 -8.13 -23.24
N ARG A 195 24.53 -7.59 -22.07
CA ARG A 195 23.86 -7.90 -20.80
C ARG A 195 22.47 -7.27 -20.76
N VAL A 196 22.34 -6.02 -21.22
CA VAL A 196 21.05 -5.33 -21.33
C VAL A 196 20.13 -6.10 -22.28
N GLN A 197 20.62 -6.48 -23.46
CA GLN A 197 19.82 -7.21 -24.44
C GLN A 197 19.34 -8.56 -23.88
N ARG A 198 20.22 -9.30 -23.20
CA ARG A 198 19.84 -10.56 -22.56
C ARG A 198 18.72 -10.39 -21.53
N ILE A 199 18.78 -9.34 -20.70
CA ILE A 199 17.72 -9.05 -19.72
C ILE A 199 16.38 -8.79 -20.43
N LEU A 200 16.38 -7.95 -21.47
CA LEU A 200 15.17 -7.64 -22.25
C LEU A 200 14.60 -8.89 -22.93
N ASP A 201 15.46 -9.73 -23.50
CA ASP A 201 15.05 -10.97 -24.17
C ASP A 201 14.48 -11.98 -23.17
N ASP A 202 15.08 -12.10 -21.99
CA ASP A 202 14.59 -12.97 -20.92
C ASP A 202 13.23 -12.50 -20.39
N PHE A 203 13.05 -11.20 -20.20
CA PHE A 203 11.79 -10.60 -19.76
C PHE A 203 10.70 -10.79 -20.81
N ARG A 204 10.99 -10.48 -22.08
CA ARG A 204 10.03 -10.63 -23.19
C ARG A 204 9.61 -12.09 -23.36
N ALA A 205 10.52 -13.04 -23.18
CA ALA A 205 10.23 -14.46 -23.29
C ALA A 205 9.62 -15.09 -22.02
N GLY A 206 9.45 -14.33 -20.94
CA GLY A 206 8.93 -14.87 -19.68
C GLY A 206 9.88 -15.83 -18.96
N ARG A 207 11.19 -15.79 -19.27
CA ARG A 207 12.20 -16.62 -18.58
C ARG A 207 12.55 -16.07 -17.20
N ARG A 208 12.26 -14.80 -16.96
CA ARG A 208 12.59 -14.04 -15.76
C ARG A 208 11.68 -12.82 -15.66
N ASP A 209 11.35 -12.41 -14.44
CA ASP A 209 10.61 -11.16 -14.18
C ASP A 209 11.45 -10.12 -13.43
N GLU A 210 12.56 -10.52 -12.82
CA GLU A 210 13.47 -9.63 -12.11
C GLU A 210 14.93 -9.95 -12.43
N ALA A 211 15.74 -8.92 -12.68
CA ALA A 211 17.19 -9.00 -12.71
C ALA A 211 17.79 -7.93 -11.81
N GLU A 212 18.73 -8.31 -10.94
CA GLU A 212 19.35 -7.35 -10.03
C GLU A 212 20.88 -7.48 -9.99
N PHE A 213 21.53 -6.39 -9.64
CA PHE A 213 22.94 -6.35 -9.29
C PHE A 213 23.24 -5.17 -8.37
N TRP A 214 24.40 -5.21 -7.74
CA TRP A 214 24.88 -4.14 -6.88
C TRP A 214 26.32 -3.78 -7.22
N ILE A 215 26.64 -2.50 -7.06
CA ILE A 215 27.99 -1.97 -7.27
C ILE A 215 28.38 -1.07 -6.10
N GLN A 216 29.69 -0.98 -5.86
CA GLN A 216 30.24 0.02 -4.95
C GLN A 216 30.84 1.16 -5.77
N MET A 217 30.40 2.38 -5.51
CA MET A 217 30.83 3.56 -6.26
C MET A 217 30.93 4.76 -5.34
N GLN A 218 32.11 5.39 -5.26
CA GLN A 218 32.35 6.60 -4.45
C GLN A 218 31.90 6.47 -2.98
N GLY A 219 32.14 5.30 -2.37
CA GLY A 219 31.73 5.02 -0.99
C GLY A 219 30.24 4.69 -0.81
N ARG A 220 29.45 4.70 -1.90
CA ARG A 220 28.03 4.32 -1.91
C ARG A 220 27.87 2.87 -2.35
N PHE A 221 26.91 2.17 -1.75
CA PHE A 221 26.46 0.84 -2.18
C PHE A 221 25.17 1.00 -2.99
N ILE A 222 25.28 0.87 -4.30
CA ILE A 222 24.18 1.07 -5.24
C ILE A 222 23.55 -0.27 -5.56
N HIS A 223 22.25 -0.39 -5.29
CA HIS A 223 21.43 -1.52 -5.70
C HIS A 223 20.63 -1.15 -6.96
N ILE A 224 20.69 -2.00 -7.99
CA ILE A 224 20.08 -1.76 -9.30
C ILE A 224 19.25 -2.98 -9.64
N ARG A 225 17.95 -2.77 -9.86
CA ARG A 225 16.97 -3.80 -10.16
C ARG A 225 16.26 -3.47 -11.45
N TYR A 226 15.94 -4.50 -12.22
CA TYR A 226 15.14 -4.43 -13.43
C TYR A 226 13.94 -5.34 -13.25
N PHE A 227 12.76 -4.87 -13.63
CA PHE A 227 11.52 -5.64 -13.56
C PHE A 227 10.87 -5.70 -14.94
N ALA A 228 10.35 -6.87 -15.30
CA ALA A 228 9.47 -7.02 -16.45
C ALA A 228 8.10 -6.39 -16.09
N VAL A 229 7.73 -5.31 -16.78
CA VAL A 229 6.38 -4.74 -16.66
C VAL A 229 5.46 -5.56 -17.55
N ARG A 230 4.39 -6.10 -16.97
CA ARG A 230 3.39 -6.91 -17.68
C ARG A 230 2.00 -6.35 -17.45
N ASP A 231 1.11 -6.57 -18.42
CA ASP A 231 -0.32 -6.32 -18.24
C ASP A 231 -1.01 -7.45 -17.47
N GLU A 232 -2.31 -7.30 -17.23
CA GLU A 232 -3.16 -8.23 -16.47
C GLU A 232 -3.27 -9.61 -17.15
N ARG A 233 -2.91 -9.71 -18.43
CA ARG A 233 -2.88 -10.96 -19.21
C ARG A 233 -1.48 -11.58 -19.26
N GLY A 234 -0.51 -11.00 -18.55
CA GLY A 234 0.89 -11.43 -18.53
C GLY A 234 1.72 -10.99 -19.74
N GLY A 235 1.16 -10.16 -20.62
CA GLY A 235 1.83 -9.64 -21.80
C GLY A 235 2.93 -8.64 -21.41
N TYR A 236 4.15 -8.80 -21.96
CA TYR A 236 5.25 -7.87 -21.71
C TYR A 236 4.96 -6.47 -22.26
N ARG A 237 5.03 -5.44 -21.41
CA ARG A 237 4.77 -4.02 -21.72
C ARG A 237 6.01 -3.14 -21.63
N GLY A 238 7.08 -3.63 -21.02
CA GLY A 238 8.33 -2.89 -20.93
C GLY A 238 9.21 -3.38 -19.78
N THR A 239 10.24 -2.60 -19.49
CA THR A 239 11.17 -2.83 -18.39
C THR A 239 11.22 -1.62 -17.49
N LEU A 240 11.10 -1.85 -16.19
CA LEU A 240 11.32 -0.84 -15.16
C LEU A 240 12.72 -1.05 -14.55
N GLU A 241 13.60 -0.07 -14.68
CA GLU A 241 14.87 0.01 -13.95
C GLU A 241 14.67 0.84 -12.68
N VAL A 242 15.12 0.32 -11.54
CA VAL A 242 15.11 1.00 -10.24
C VAL A 242 16.53 0.98 -9.68
N SER A 243 17.08 2.14 -9.32
CA SER A 243 18.39 2.28 -8.69
C SER A 243 18.26 2.99 -7.35
N GLN A 244 18.94 2.48 -6.32
CA GLN A 244 18.91 3.04 -4.98
C GLN A 244 20.31 3.02 -4.35
N ASP A 245 20.69 4.11 -3.69
CA ASP A 245 21.80 4.09 -2.75
C ASP A 245 21.29 3.53 -1.42
N VAL A 246 21.62 2.27 -1.16
CA VAL A 246 21.19 1.57 0.04
C VAL A 246 22.22 1.68 1.16
N THR A 247 23.25 2.54 1.03
CA THR A 247 24.22 2.77 2.11
C THR A 247 23.56 3.18 3.42
N PRO A 248 22.62 4.15 3.44
CA PRO A 248 21.94 4.54 4.68
C PRO A 248 21.04 3.42 5.21
N ILE A 249 20.38 2.67 4.32
CA ILE A 249 19.52 1.54 4.67
C ILE A 249 20.33 0.43 5.34
N ARG A 250 21.51 0.11 4.79
CA ARG A 250 22.43 -0.88 5.35
C ARG A 250 23.03 -0.48 6.70
N ALA A 251 22.96 0.81 7.06
CA ALA A 251 23.45 1.33 8.33
C ALA A 251 22.35 1.44 9.40
N LEU A 252 21.10 1.11 9.08
CA LEU A 252 20.01 1.09 10.07
C LEU A 252 20.25 -0.05 11.07
N GLU A 253 20.13 0.28 12.36
CA GLU A 253 20.21 -0.66 13.48
C GLU A 253 19.09 -0.37 14.47
N GLY A 254 18.69 -1.38 15.25
CA GLY A 254 17.63 -1.25 16.26
C GLY A 254 16.26 -0.89 15.66
N GLU A 255 15.51 -0.05 16.36
CA GLU A 255 14.18 0.40 15.95
C GLU A 255 14.00 1.90 16.20
N ARG A 256 13.35 2.58 15.26
CA ARG A 256 12.88 3.97 15.43
C ARG A 256 11.38 4.01 15.12
N ARG A 257 10.56 4.09 16.17
CA ARG A 257 9.09 3.99 16.09
C ARG A 257 8.38 5.34 15.99
N LEU A 258 9.08 6.43 16.34
CA LEU A 258 8.56 7.80 16.35
C LEU A 258 9.66 8.77 15.86
N LEU A 259 9.28 10.03 15.62
CA LEU A 259 10.22 11.08 15.28
C LEU A 259 11.16 11.35 16.46
N ASP A 260 12.38 11.81 16.14
CA ASP A 260 13.29 12.37 17.15
C ASP A 260 12.97 13.86 17.10
N ASP A 261 12.58 14.46 18.23
CA ASP A 261 12.36 15.91 18.34
C ASP A 261 13.68 16.70 18.15
#